data_AF-A0A2N6N8A7-F1
#
_entry.id   AF-A0A2N6N8A7-F1
#
_cell.length_a   1.000
_cell.length_b   1.000
_cell.length_c   1.000
_cell.angle_alpha   90.00
_cell.angle_beta   90.00
_cell.angle_gamma   90.00
#
_symmetry.space_group_name_H-M   'P 1'
#
loop_
_entity.id
_entity.type
_entity.pdbx_description
1 polymer ?
#
loop_
_entity_poly.entity_id
_entity_poly.type
_entity_poly.pdbx_seq_one_letter_code
_entity_poly.pdbx_strand_id
1 'polypeptide(L)'
;MHSLSLLLLGAAASVNAMLGAQIETVILPDNRYFCAEDCVHQGVFFGKTLAACPENETVVFLNKDGQPDIDSDTESSLLCRGHPALSKPGYGQRERKADDEVPKQCELRPIPDPGTVFGCLSERVPSGTSGETLQWADVAKLVEGAAAGAAGQQGSKPQPQPQPQPPAGQTSREKCN
;
A
#
# COMPACT_ATOMS: atom_id res chain seq x y z
N MET A 1 -23.86 -42.49 6.36
CA MET A 1 -24.43 -41.26 5.79
C MET A 1 -23.27 -40.30 5.54
N HIS A 2 -23.19 -39.78 4.32
CA HIS A 2 -22.13 -38.91 3.80
C HIS A 2 -22.25 -37.47 4.32
N SER A 3 -21.08 -36.82 4.41
CA SER A 3 -20.82 -35.39 4.20
C SER A 3 -21.43 -34.33 5.14
N LEU A 4 -20.53 -33.51 5.71
CA LEU A 4 -20.53 -32.06 5.50
C LEU A 4 -19.20 -31.45 5.97
N SER A 5 -18.17 -31.61 5.14
CA SER A 5 -17.07 -30.64 5.05
C SER A 5 -17.61 -29.41 4.34
N LEU A 6 -17.73 -28.27 5.04
CA LEU A 6 -18.02 -26.91 4.51
C LEU A 6 -18.03 -26.00 5.77
N LEU A 7 -17.05 -25.13 6.04
CA LEU A 7 -16.66 -23.99 5.23
C LEU A 7 -15.23 -23.55 5.61
N LEU A 8 -14.28 -23.80 4.72
CA LEU A 8 -13.13 -22.91 4.53
C LEU A 8 -13.59 -21.86 3.51
N LEU A 9 -13.81 -20.61 3.90
CA LEU A 9 -13.76 -19.48 2.97
C LEU A 9 -13.14 -18.29 3.72
N GLY A 10 -12.00 -17.83 3.19
CA GLY A 10 -11.02 -17.02 3.87
C GLY A 10 -11.48 -15.60 4.18
N ALA A 11 -11.20 -15.18 5.42
CA ALA A 11 -10.97 -13.78 5.70
C ALA A 11 -9.56 -13.44 5.19
N ALA A 12 -9.45 -13.01 3.94
CA ALA A 12 -8.33 -12.15 3.56
C ALA A 12 -8.51 -10.86 4.35
N ALA A 13 -7.90 -10.80 5.54
CA ALA A 13 -7.70 -9.54 6.25
C ALA A 13 -6.64 -8.77 5.45
N SER A 14 -7.07 -8.13 4.36
CA SER A 14 -6.28 -7.24 3.51
C SER A 14 -6.10 -5.91 4.25
N VAL A 15 -5.31 -5.94 5.33
CA VAL A 15 -4.92 -4.74 6.07
C VAL A 15 -3.50 -4.32 5.63
N ASN A 16 -3.44 -3.15 4.99
CA ASN A 16 -2.28 -2.35 4.59
C ASN A 16 -1.49 -2.81 3.37
N ALA A 17 -2.07 -2.55 2.19
CA ALA A 17 -1.45 -2.81 0.90
C ALA A 17 -0.65 -1.61 0.36
N MET A 18 0.29 -1.12 1.17
CA MET A 18 1.40 -0.33 0.65
C MET A 18 2.68 -0.85 1.31
N LEU A 19 3.71 -1.09 0.50
CA LEU A 19 5.06 -1.32 0.98
C LEU A 19 5.47 -0.04 1.72
N GLY A 20 5.93 -0.17 2.97
CA GLY A 20 6.18 0.95 3.89
C GLY A 20 7.37 1.85 3.52
N ALA A 21 7.66 2.02 2.24
CA ALA A 21 8.71 2.88 1.69
C ALA A 21 8.14 3.73 0.56
N GLN A 22 8.66 4.95 0.45
CA GLN A 22 8.35 5.86 -0.66
C GLN A 22 9.40 5.64 -1.75
N ILE A 23 9.10 4.76 -2.70
CA ILE A 23 10.08 4.27 -3.67
C ILE A 23 10.05 5.18 -4.90
N GLU A 24 11.19 5.79 -5.24
CA GLU A 24 11.35 6.62 -6.44
C GLU A 24 12.05 5.84 -7.55
N THR A 25 13.18 5.22 -7.21
CA THR A 25 14.04 4.52 -8.16
C THR A 25 14.34 3.14 -7.61
N VAL A 26 14.34 2.14 -8.49
CA VAL A 26 14.77 0.79 -8.13
C VAL A 26 15.95 0.39 -8.97
N ILE A 27 17.03 0.00 -8.31
CA ILE A 27 18.25 -0.51 -8.93
C ILE A 27 18.19 -2.04 -9.00
N LEU A 28 18.48 -2.57 -10.19
CA LEU A 28 18.56 -3.98 -10.50
C LEU A 28 20.01 -4.47 -10.49
N PRO A 29 20.26 -5.77 -10.20
CA PRO A 29 21.61 -6.32 -10.09
C PRO A 29 22.41 -6.33 -11.40
N ASP A 30 21.77 -6.13 -12.55
CA ASP A 30 22.37 -6.15 -13.88
C ASP A 30 22.74 -4.75 -14.41
N ASN A 31 23.06 -3.83 -13.49
CA ASN A 31 23.39 -2.44 -13.80
C ASN A 31 22.28 -1.71 -14.57
N ARG A 32 21.03 -2.06 -14.28
CA ARG A 32 19.83 -1.37 -14.76
C ARG A 32 19.06 -0.76 -13.60
N TYR A 33 18.17 0.14 -13.91
CA TYR A 33 17.22 0.72 -12.97
C TYR A 33 15.89 0.98 -13.65
N PHE A 34 14.85 1.26 -12.87
CA PHE A 34 13.59 1.82 -13.35
C PHE A 34 13.06 2.87 -12.38
N CYS A 35 12.18 3.74 -12.86
CA CYS A 35 11.45 4.68 -12.02
C CYS A 35 10.11 4.10 -11.60
N ALA A 36 9.70 4.43 -10.38
CA ALA A 36 8.38 4.14 -9.86
C ALA A 36 7.33 5.09 -10.48
N GLU A 37 6.85 4.76 -11.69
CA GLU A 37 5.94 5.60 -12.49
C GLU A 37 4.81 4.76 -13.11
N ASP A 38 3.84 4.35 -12.28
CA ASP A 38 2.64 3.58 -12.65
C ASP A 38 2.96 2.31 -13.46
N CYS A 39 3.91 1.54 -12.97
CA CYS A 39 4.42 0.37 -13.65
C CYS A 39 4.55 -0.84 -12.72
N VAL A 40 4.60 -2.04 -13.30
CA VAL A 40 4.83 -3.30 -12.58
C VAL A 40 6.21 -3.86 -12.89
N HIS A 41 6.87 -4.36 -11.87
CA HIS A 41 8.05 -5.21 -12.00
C HIS A 41 7.94 -6.40 -11.04
N GLN A 42 8.03 -7.62 -11.58
CA GLN A 42 7.96 -8.88 -10.81
C GLN A 42 6.78 -8.95 -9.82
N GLY A 43 5.58 -8.55 -10.27
CA GLY A 43 4.37 -8.63 -9.45
C GLY A 43 4.25 -7.55 -8.37
N VAL A 44 5.08 -6.51 -8.42
CA VAL A 44 4.96 -5.31 -7.58
C VAL A 44 4.58 -4.14 -8.46
N PHE A 45 3.50 -3.44 -8.12
CA PHE A 45 3.11 -2.16 -8.71
C PHE A 45 3.83 -1.01 -8.00
N PHE A 46 4.34 -0.08 -8.79
CA PHE A 46 5.01 1.14 -8.35
C PHE A 46 4.26 2.34 -8.91
N GLY A 47 3.56 3.07 -8.04
CA GLY A 47 2.76 4.24 -8.41
C GLY A 47 3.58 5.53 -8.47
N LYS A 48 3.11 6.49 -9.27
CA LYS A 48 3.74 7.82 -9.41
C LYS A 48 3.91 8.60 -8.09
N THR A 49 3.08 8.32 -7.09
CA THR A 49 3.11 8.95 -5.77
C THR A 49 4.05 8.26 -4.78
N LEU A 50 5.06 7.53 -5.26
CA LEU A 50 6.04 6.79 -4.45
C LEU A 50 5.48 5.58 -3.70
N ALA A 51 4.16 5.36 -3.75
CA ALA A 51 3.54 4.19 -3.17
C ALA A 51 3.84 2.95 -4.01
N ALA A 52 4.19 1.85 -3.36
CA ALA A 52 4.32 0.55 -4.00
C ALA A 52 3.46 -0.49 -3.29
N CYS A 53 3.01 -1.51 -3.99
CA CYS A 53 2.20 -2.60 -3.43
C CYS A 53 2.31 -3.86 -4.31
N PRO A 54 1.93 -5.04 -3.80
CA PRO A 54 1.69 -6.19 -4.67
C PRO A 54 0.73 -5.81 -5.81
N GLU A 55 0.99 -6.29 -7.02
CA GLU A 55 0.19 -5.97 -8.21
C GLU A 55 -1.30 -6.32 -8.02
N ASN A 56 -1.60 -7.42 -7.33
CA ASN A 56 -2.97 -7.84 -7.03
C ASN A 56 -3.69 -6.94 -6.01
N GLU A 57 -2.99 -6.00 -5.38
CA GLU A 57 -3.56 -4.98 -4.50
C GLU A 57 -3.75 -3.63 -5.21
N THR A 58 -3.47 -3.56 -6.51
CA THR A 58 -3.76 -2.37 -7.32
C THR A 58 -5.24 -2.30 -7.67
N VAL A 59 -5.85 -1.13 -7.48
CA VAL A 59 -7.26 -0.82 -7.73
C VAL A 59 -7.40 0.32 -8.75
N VAL A 60 -8.59 0.44 -9.35
CA VAL A 60 -8.95 1.55 -10.23
C VAL A 60 -9.53 2.69 -9.43
N PHE A 61 -9.03 3.91 -9.66
CA PHE A 61 -9.61 5.14 -9.11
C PHE A 61 -10.92 5.49 -9.82
N LEU A 62 -11.94 5.84 -9.05
CA LEU A 62 -13.23 6.29 -9.56
C LEU A 62 -13.50 7.75 -9.16
N ASN A 63 -13.95 8.55 -10.13
CA ASN A 63 -14.42 9.90 -9.88
C ASN A 63 -15.77 9.92 -9.13
N LYS A 64 -16.31 11.13 -8.91
CA LYS A 64 -17.54 11.34 -8.15
C LYS A 64 -18.80 10.76 -8.79
N ASP A 65 -18.74 10.46 -10.08
CA ASP A 65 -19.81 9.81 -10.84
C ASP A 65 -19.64 8.28 -10.88
N GLY A 66 -18.65 7.75 -10.15
CA GLY A 66 -18.33 6.32 -10.11
C GLY A 66 -17.69 5.80 -11.39
N GLN A 67 -17.19 6.68 -12.26
CA GLN A 67 -16.51 6.29 -13.50
C GLN A 67 -14.99 6.22 -13.31
N PRO A 68 -14.28 5.31 -14.00
CA PRO A 68 -12.83 5.31 -14.05
C PRO A 68 -12.30 6.66 -14.53
N ASP A 69 -11.32 7.20 -13.83
CA ASP A 69 -10.75 8.51 -14.12
C ASP A 69 -9.28 8.56 -13.71
N ILE A 70 -8.61 9.65 -14.05
CA ILE A 70 -7.26 9.97 -13.56
C ILE A 70 -7.41 10.89 -12.35
N ASP A 71 -6.88 10.48 -11.20
CA ASP A 71 -6.84 11.37 -10.03
C ASP A 71 -5.87 12.52 -10.29
N SER A 72 -6.32 13.76 -10.06
CA SER A 72 -5.55 14.97 -10.37
C SER A 72 -4.28 15.13 -9.55
N ASP A 73 -4.22 14.51 -8.37
CA ASP A 73 -3.10 14.69 -7.43
C ASP A 73 -2.02 13.63 -7.64
N THR A 74 -2.41 12.46 -8.12
CA THR A 74 -1.51 11.34 -8.43
C THR A 74 -1.16 11.24 -9.91
N GLU A 75 -1.96 11.87 -10.79
CA GLU A 75 -1.93 11.72 -12.24
C GLU A 75 -1.99 10.24 -12.68
N SER A 76 -2.72 9.43 -11.92
CA SER A 76 -2.89 8.01 -12.15
C SER A 76 -4.36 7.57 -12.09
N SER A 77 -4.69 6.56 -12.89
CA SER A 77 -5.95 5.83 -12.81
C SER A 77 -5.85 4.56 -11.96
N LEU A 78 -4.63 4.16 -11.59
CA LEU A 78 -4.34 2.95 -10.83
C LEU A 78 -3.62 3.31 -9.54
N LEU A 79 -4.14 2.84 -8.41
CA LEU A 79 -3.59 3.15 -7.09
C LEU A 79 -3.44 1.88 -6.27
N CYS A 80 -2.50 1.90 -5.32
CA CYS A 80 -2.44 0.86 -4.29
C CYS A 80 -3.64 0.98 -3.36
N ARG A 81 -4.25 -0.15 -3.00
CA ARG A 81 -5.35 -0.18 -2.03
C ARG A 81 -4.91 0.47 -0.71
N GLY A 82 -5.73 1.39 -0.21
CA GLY A 82 -5.43 2.17 1.00
C GLY A 82 -4.60 3.43 0.75
N HIS A 83 -4.24 3.75 -0.49
CA HIS A 83 -3.63 5.04 -0.84
C HIS A 83 -4.51 6.22 -0.38
N PRO A 84 -3.96 7.29 0.21
CA PRO A 84 -4.75 8.40 0.75
C PRO A 84 -5.70 9.08 -0.24
N ALA A 85 -5.36 9.10 -1.53
CA ALA A 85 -6.23 9.66 -2.58
C ALA A 85 -7.58 8.93 -2.70
N LEU A 86 -7.64 7.65 -2.31
CA LEU A 86 -8.85 6.83 -2.31
C LEU A 86 -9.80 7.17 -1.16
N SER A 87 -9.34 7.93 -0.16
CA SER A 87 -10.13 8.35 1.00
C SER A 87 -10.78 9.73 0.81
N LYS A 88 -10.59 10.37 -0.35
CA LYS A 88 -11.17 11.69 -0.63
C LYS A 88 -12.71 11.59 -0.74
N PRO A 89 -13.48 12.49 -0.09
CA PRO A 89 -14.93 12.44 -0.15
C PRO A 89 -15.51 12.48 -1.57
N GLY A 90 -16.43 11.56 -1.84
CA GLY A 90 -17.12 11.43 -3.12
C GLY A 90 -16.35 10.63 -4.16
N TYR A 91 -15.06 10.34 -3.97
CA TYR A 91 -14.31 9.45 -4.85
C TYR A 91 -14.47 8.00 -4.39
N GLY A 92 -14.17 7.07 -5.30
CA GLY A 92 -14.31 5.64 -5.04
C GLY A 92 -13.16 4.83 -5.59
N GLN A 93 -13.27 3.52 -5.41
CA GLN A 93 -12.36 2.55 -5.99
C GLN A 93 -13.11 1.29 -6.39
N ARG A 94 -12.54 0.53 -7.30
CA ARG A 94 -12.96 -0.85 -7.58
C ARG A 94 -11.76 -1.72 -7.97
N GLU A 95 -11.99 -3.02 -7.95
CA GLU A 95 -11.03 -3.99 -8.49
C GLU A 95 -10.79 -3.76 -9.99
N ARG A 96 -9.56 -4.07 -10.40
CA ARG A 96 -9.18 -4.07 -11.81
C ARG A 96 -9.88 -5.20 -12.54
N LYS A 97 -10.25 -4.92 -13.78
CA LYS A 97 -10.64 -5.94 -14.75
C LYS A 97 -9.37 -6.54 -15.36
N ALA A 98 -9.32 -7.86 -15.46
CA ALA A 98 -8.11 -8.58 -15.81
C ALA A 98 -7.59 -8.29 -17.24
N ASP A 99 -8.47 -7.92 -18.17
CA ASP A 99 -8.14 -7.89 -19.61
C ASP A 99 -7.80 -6.48 -20.14
N ASP A 100 -8.35 -5.42 -19.54
CA ASP A 100 -8.23 -4.03 -20.02
C ASP A 100 -7.55 -3.07 -19.03
N GLU A 101 -7.31 -3.48 -17.78
CA GLU A 101 -6.77 -2.63 -16.70
C GLU A 101 -5.48 -3.22 -16.11
N VAL A 102 -4.57 -3.61 -17.02
CA VAL A 102 -3.26 -4.17 -16.68
C VAL A 102 -2.22 -3.04 -16.62
N PRO A 103 -1.52 -2.84 -15.49
CA PRO A 103 -0.40 -1.92 -15.41
C PRO A 103 0.67 -2.23 -16.45
N LYS A 104 1.34 -1.20 -16.94
CA LYS A 104 2.47 -1.37 -17.86
C LYS A 104 3.65 -2.01 -17.13
N GLN A 105 4.50 -2.74 -17.84
CA GLN A 105 5.77 -3.18 -17.26
C GLN A 105 6.73 -2.00 -17.12
N CYS A 106 7.51 -1.98 -16.04
CA CYS A 106 8.49 -0.92 -15.80
C CYS A 106 9.56 -0.89 -16.89
N GLU A 107 9.87 0.30 -17.38
CA GLU A 107 10.93 0.50 -18.37
C GLU A 107 12.30 0.39 -17.69
N LEU A 108 13.08 -0.60 -18.12
CA LEU A 108 14.42 -0.83 -17.60
C LEU A 108 15.43 0.00 -18.36
N ARG A 109 16.14 0.88 -17.66
CA ARG A 109 17.12 1.81 -18.21
C ARG A 109 18.52 1.47 -17.68
N PRO A 110 19.59 1.64 -18.46
CA PRO A 110 20.95 1.44 -17.98
C PRO A 110 21.29 2.46 -16.91
N ILE A 111 21.97 2.06 -15.83
CA ILE A 111 22.42 3.00 -14.79
C ILE A 111 23.36 4.03 -15.45
N PRO A 112 23.11 5.34 -15.24
CA PRO A 112 23.94 6.38 -15.83
C PRO A 112 25.33 6.43 -15.16
N ASP A 113 26.26 7.15 -15.77
CA ASP A 113 27.62 7.27 -15.24
C ASP A 113 27.63 7.75 -13.77
N PRO A 114 28.60 7.28 -12.95
CA PRO A 114 28.72 7.68 -11.55
C PRO A 114 28.69 9.20 -11.37
N GLY A 115 27.78 9.69 -10.52
CA GLY A 115 27.58 11.13 -10.29
C GLY A 115 26.44 11.76 -11.09
N THR A 116 25.81 11.01 -12.00
CA THR A 116 24.57 11.41 -12.68
C THR A 116 23.37 11.04 -11.81
N VAL A 117 22.43 11.97 -11.64
CA VAL A 117 21.17 11.73 -10.93
C VAL A 117 20.25 10.88 -11.81
N PHE A 118 19.55 9.90 -11.22
CA PHE A 118 18.54 9.13 -11.94
C PHE A 118 17.43 10.07 -12.45
N GLY A 119 17.10 9.97 -13.75
CA GLY A 119 16.08 10.79 -14.39
C GLY A 119 14.65 10.34 -14.08
N CYS A 120 14.29 10.23 -12.79
CA CYS A 120 12.95 9.85 -12.32
C CYS A 120 12.10 11.04 -11.83
N LEU A 121 12.63 12.26 -11.96
CA LEU A 121 12.00 13.49 -11.49
C LEU A 121 11.11 14.16 -12.55
N SER A 122 11.16 13.72 -13.80
CA SER A 122 10.62 14.46 -14.95
C SER A 122 9.10 14.34 -15.13
N GLU A 123 8.47 13.32 -14.55
CA GLU A 123 7.03 13.01 -14.73
C GLU A 123 6.25 13.10 -13.40
N ARG A 124 6.79 13.74 -12.36
CA ARG A 124 6.14 13.83 -11.05
C ARG A 124 5.38 15.12 -10.81
N VAL A 125 4.22 14.96 -10.17
CA VAL A 125 3.51 16.03 -9.48
C VAL A 125 4.43 16.59 -8.38
N PRO A 126 4.61 17.93 -8.29
CA PRO A 126 5.49 18.55 -7.31
C PRO A 126 4.88 18.48 -5.90
N SER A 127 5.02 17.33 -5.24
CA SER A 127 4.54 17.10 -3.86
C SER A 127 5.60 17.40 -2.78
N GLY A 128 6.78 17.91 -3.16
CA GLY A 128 7.83 18.35 -2.22
C GLY A 128 8.50 17.23 -1.43
N THR A 129 8.20 15.96 -1.71
CA THR A 129 8.79 14.80 -1.03
C THR A 129 9.64 14.02 -2.03
N SER A 130 10.95 13.93 -1.77
CA SER A 130 11.84 13.06 -2.53
C SER A 130 11.62 11.61 -2.11
N GLY A 131 11.47 10.70 -3.08
CA GLY A 131 11.45 9.28 -2.80
C GLY A 131 12.86 8.71 -2.60
N GLU A 132 12.91 7.45 -2.24
CA GLU A 132 14.15 6.71 -2.01
C GLU A 132 14.56 5.94 -3.26
N THR A 133 15.88 5.82 -3.45
CA THR A 133 16.45 4.86 -4.40
C THR A 133 16.76 3.57 -3.65
N LEU A 134 16.11 2.47 -4.02
CA LEU A 134 16.29 1.17 -3.38
C LEU A 134 16.92 0.15 -4.32
N GLN A 135 17.66 -0.79 -3.77
CA GLN A 135 18.03 -2.01 -4.49
C GLN A 135 16.82 -2.94 -4.55
N TRP A 136 16.66 -3.68 -5.65
CA TRP A 136 15.58 -4.67 -5.77
C TRP A 136 15.55 -5.67 -4.61
N ALA A 137 16.72 -6.07 -4.10
CA ALA A 137 16.82 -6.97 -2.95
C ALA A 137 16.14 -6.40 -1.68
N ASP A 138 16.15 -5.07 -1.50
CA ASP A 138 15.48 -4.44 -0.37
C ASP A 138 13.98 -4.29 -0.62
N VAL A 139 13.57 -4.03 -1.86
CA VAL A 139 12.14 -4.07 -2.24
C VAL A 139 11.56 -5.46 -2.01
N ALA A 140 12.28 -6.52 -2.39
CA ALA A 140 11.86 -7.90 -2.16
C ALA A 140 11.63 -8.19 -0.67
N LYS A 141 12.52 -7.71 0.22
CA LYS A 141 12.31 -7.83 1.68
C LYS A 141 11.06 -7.10 2.16
N LEU A 142 10.74 -5.93 1.60
CA LEU A 142 9.50 -5.21 1.94
C LEU A 142 8.27 -6.03 1.55
N VAL A 143 8.29 -6.66 0.37
CA VAL A 143 7.21 -7.53 -0.11
C VAL A 143 7.05 -8.75 0.80
N GLU A 144 8.14 -9.43 1.14
CA GLU A 144 8.14 -10.59 2.05
C GLU A 144 7.64 -10.20 3.45
N GLY A 145 8.09 -9.05 3.98
CA GLY A 145 7.66 -8.53 5.26
C GLY A 145 6.17 -8.21 5.31
N ALA A 146 5.63 -7.62 4.24
CA ALA A 146 4.19 -7.34 4.12
C ALA A 146 3.36 -8.64 4.12
N ALA A 147 3.81 -9.67 3.40
CA ALA A 147 3.16 -10.97 3.37
C ALA A 147 3.18 -11.68 4.74
N ALA A 148 4.30 -11.60 5.47
CA ALA A 148 4.43 -12.20 6.80
C ALA A 148 3.56 -11.48 7.86
N GLY A 149 3.44 -10.16 7.78
CA GLY A 149 2.58 -9.37 8.67
C GLY A 149 1.08 -9.70 8.53
N ALA A 150 0.63 -10.01 7.30
CA ALA A 150 -0.74 -10.44 7.04
C ALA A 150 -1.06 -11.82 7.64
N ALA A 151 -0.08 -12.73 7.68
CA ALA A 151 -0.23 -14.06 8.28
C ALA A 151 -0.17 -14.05 9.83
N GLY A 152 0.47 -13.05 10.44
CA GLY A 152 0.69 -12.97 11.90
C GLY A 152 -0.49 -12.45 12.73
N GLN A 153 -1.52 -11.85 12.12
CA GLN A 153 -2.67 -11.29 12.85
C GLN A 153 -3.78 -12.31 13.17
N GLN A 154 -3.58 -13.59 12.88
CA GLN A 154 -4.60 -14.63 13.06
C GLN A 154 -4.55 -15.33 14.45
N GLY A 155 -3.73 -14.83 15.39
CA GLY A 155 -3.48 -15.50 16.68
C GLY A 155 -3.76 -14.72 17.97
N SER A 156 -4.10 -13.43 17.93
CA SER A 156 -4.32 -12.66 19.17
C SER A 156 -5.78 -12.67 19.58
N LYS A 157 -6.11 -13.64 20.43
CA LYS A 157 -7.32 -13.69 21.26
C LYS A 157 -7.59 -12.30 21.90
N PRO A 158 -8.84 -11.82 22.02
CA PRO A 158 -9.10 -10.51 22.61
C PRO A 158 -8.59 -10.48 24.04
N GLN A 159 -7.58 -9.66 24.30
CA GLN A 159 -7.13 -9.36 25.65
C GLN A 159 -8.17 -8.40 26.26
N PRO A 160 -8.77 -8.71 27.43
CA PRO A 160 -9.74 -7.82 28.06
C PRO A 160 -9.09 -6.46 28.34
N GLN A 161 -9.71 -5.38 27.88
CA GLN A 161 -9.29 -4.02 28.21
C GLN A 161 -9.28 -3.84 29.74
N PRO A 162 -8.22 -3.26 30.34
CA PRO A 162 -8.27 -2.81 31.73
C PRO A 162 -9.29 -1.66 31.84
N GLN A 163 -10.27 -1.81 32.73
CA GLN A 163 -11.20 -0.72 33.06
C GLN A 163 -10.43 0.49 33.62
N PRO A 164 -10.83 1.74 33.31
CA PRO A 164 -10.24 2.91 33.92
C PRO A 164 -10.47 2.91 35.43
N GLN A 165 -9.40 2.97 36.22
CA GLN A 165 -9.48 3.18 37.66
C GLN A 165 -10.03 4.58 37.95
N PRO A 166 -11.00 4.75 38.89
CA PRO A 166 -11.40 6.08 39.33
C PRO A 166 -10.28 6.74 40.15
N PRO A 167 -10.14 8.08 40.07
CA PRO A 167 -9.07 8.80 40.77
C PRO A 167 -9.24 8.70 42.29
N ALA A 168 -8.12 8.41 42.94
CA ALA A 168 -8.02 8.34 44.39
C ALA A 168 -8.12 9.74 45.01
N GLY A 169 -9.02 9.88 45.98
CA GLY A 169 -8.90 10.87 47.04
C GLY A 169 -9.96 11.97 47.06
N GLN A 170 -11.12 11.69 47.66
CA GLN A 170 -11.76 12.65 48.56
C GLN A 170 -12.26 11.93 49.82
N THR A 171 -11.84 12.48 50.94
CA THR A 171 -11.95 11.99 52.31
C THR A 171 -13.34 12.19 52.91
N SER A 172 -13.88 11.10 53.47
CA SER A 172 -14.65 10.94 54.73
C SER A 172 -15.49 12.12 55.28
N ARG A 173 -16.81 11.89 55.39
CA ARG A 173 -17.79 12.18 56.47
C ARG A 173 -19.20 12.23 55.82
N GLU A 174 -20.31 11.72 56.35
CA GLU A 174 -20.67 11.15 57.64
C GLU A 174 -22.01 10.38 57.49
N LYS A 175 -22.16 9.27 58.22
CA LYS A 175 -23.37 8.67 58.84
C LYS A 175 -24.70 8.53 58.09
N CYS A 176 -25.13 7.27 57.99
CA CYS A 176 -26.53 6.86 58.05
C CYS A 176 -27.15 7.20 59.41
N ASN A 177 -28.26 7.94 59.38
CA ASN A 177 -29.56 7.61 59.99
C ASN A 177 -30.62 8.48 59.32
#